data_AF-A0A7C2SSV5-F1
#
_entry.id   AF-A0A7C2SSV5-F1
#
_cell.length_a   1.000
_cell.length_b   1.000
_cell.length_c   1.000
_cell.angle_alpha   90.00
_cell.angle_beta   90.00
_cell.angle_gamma   90.00
#
_symmetry.space_group_name_H-M   'P 1'
#
loop_
_entity.id
_entity.type
_entity.pdbx_description
1 polymer ?
#
loop_
_entity_poly.entity_id
_entity_poly.type
_entity_poly.pdbx_seq_one_letter_code
_entity_poly.pdbx_strand_id
1 'polypeptide(L)'
;MAVALIATIVRTFTRPYLLCFLRSVFLSNSVAFNIGDWIKLSAINSDKEIIGEVDNIDRRNLQLKTESDTIVTISQSSLDDFVIENYWGSGKETRFEISFYFNKNFPVNRVKRVLLSAVKQSIEDNNLQSSKESEVIIKHFDKEVIHYLVYFWINPWKQISPEKIIDRIIATSISYMEISGLYFAEKKEKDYPISTYSDIRNVIANIDLFLTLNENELIELAKGINETEFLKEEKVIKENDDGDSMFVVVEGLLDVFVSSKDGKQIKVGRLKPGEFFGEMSLMTGEKRSATVICLTDVLLYEIRKESISKIISNRKEVINEFGEIISRRTQLNVELKEKYEKTKHSLLNEIVGKIKSFFKHN
;
A
#
# COMPACT_ATOMS: atom_id res chain seq x y z
N MET A 1 -49.53 11.46 52.56
CA MET A 1 -49.28 12.23 51.31
C MET A 1 -48.02 13.10 51.41
N ALA A 2 -47.87 13.93 52.45
CA ALA A 2 -46.69 14.80 52.63
C ALA A 2 -45.34 14.06 52.73
N VAL A 3 -45.27 12.92 53.42
CA VAL A 3 -44.04 12.12 53.57
C VAL A 3 -43.54 11.55 52.23
N ALA A 4 -44.46 11.12 51.37
CA ALA A 4 -44.12 10.63 50.03
C ALA A 4 -43.61 11.75 49.12
N LEU A 5 -44.15 12.97 49.28
CA LEU A 5 -43.69 14.15 48.54
C LEU A 5 -42.27 14.56 48.97
N ILE A 6 -41.99 14.58 50.28
CA ILE A 6 -40.67 14.91 50.82
C ILE A 6 -39.63 13.84 50.42
N ALA A 7 -39.97 12.55 50.48
CA ALA A 7 -39.09 11.48 50.03
C ALA A 7 -38.79 11.58 48.52
N THR A 8 -39.77 12.01 47.71
CA THR A 8 -39.58 12.22 46.27
C THR A 8 -38.68 13.43 46.00
N ILE A 9 -38.86 14.54 46.71
CA ILE A 9 -38.03 15.75 46.57
C ILE A 9 -36.59 15.46 47.00
N VAL A 10 -36.37 14.81 48.16
CA VAL A 10 -35.03 14.40 48.62
C VAL A 10 -34.40 13.44 47.64
N ARG A 11 -35.15 12.45 47.12
CA ARG A 11 -34.64 11.51 46.10
C ARG A 11 -34.26 12.22 44.80
N THR A 12 -34.99 13.26 44.38
CA THR A 12 -34.71 13.97 43.13
C THR A 12 -33.51 14.90 43.27
N PHE A 13 -33.36 15.55 44.43
CA PHE A 13 -32.20 16.41 44.73
C PHE A 13 -30.92 15.62 45.02
N THR A 14 -31.00 14.46 45.67
CA THR A 14 -29.82 13.65 46.01
C THR A 14 -29.37 12.73 44.87
N ARG A 15 -30.24 12.40 43.90
CA ARG A 15 -29.90 11.54 42.74
C ARG A 15 -28.65 11.97 41.97
N PRO A 16 -28.47 13.25 41.58
CA PRO A 16 -27.26 13.67 40.86
C PRO A 16 -26.00 13.59 41.72
N TYR A 17 -26.08 13.91 43.02
CA TYR A 17 -24.94 13.79 43.94
C TYR A 17 -24.58 12.34 44.27
N LEU A 18 -25.58 11.46 44.40
CA LEU A 18 -25.39 10.04 44.64
C LEU A 18 -24.83 9.34 43.38
N LEU A 19 -25.26 9.76 42.18
CA LEU A 19 -24.67 9.30 40.91
C LEU A 19 -23.24 9.82 40.72
N CYS A 20 -22.93 11.06 41.10
CA CYS A 20 -21.56 11.58 41.12
C CYS A 20 -20.68 10.84 42.14
N PHE A 21 -21.19 10.60 43.36
CA PHE A 21 -20.47 9.87 44.39
C PHE A 21 -20.22 8.41 43.98
N LEU A 22 -21.24 7.72 43.46
CA LEU A 22 -21.09 6.36 42.94
C LEU A 22 -20.16 6.33 41.72
N ARG A 23 -20.23 7.30 40.79
CA ARG A 23 -19.23 7.42 39.71
C ARG A 23 -17.81 7.62 40.24
N SER A 24 -17.61 8.46 41.26
CA SER A 24 -16.28 8.66 41.88
C SER A 24 -15.75 7.41 42.59
N VAL A 25 -16.63 6.59 43.17
CA VAL A 25 -16.28 5.31 43.83
C VAL A 25 -16.11 4.18 42.82
N PHE A 26 -16.77 4.22 41.66
CA PHE A 26 -16.56 3.25 40.58
C PHE A 26 -15.39 3.60 39.66
N LEU A 27 -15.00 4.89 39.57
CA LEU A 27 -13.76 5.33 38.94
C LEU A 27 -12.51 4.96 39.76
N SER A 28 -12.65 4.63 41.04
CA SER A 28 -11.49 4.29 41.89
C SER A 28 -10.89 2.91 41.59
N ASN A 29 -11.48 2.11 40.69
CA ASN A 29 -10.99 0.76 40.37
C ASN A 29 -10.61 0.54 38.90
N SER A 30 -10.54 1.59 38.08
CA SER A 30 -10.00 1.46 36.72
C SER A 30 -9.61 2.81 36.12
N VAL A 31 -8.67 3.52 36.74
CA VAL A 31 -7.94 4.56 36.01
C VAL A 31 -6.97 3.84 35.08
N ALA A 32 -7.07 4.07 33.77
CA ALA A 32 -6.30 3.38 32.74
C ALA A 32 -4.81 3.80 32.67
N PHE A 33 -4.27 4.42 33.72
CA PHE A 33 -2.94 5.01 33.78
C PHE A 33 -2.42 5.12 35.22
N ASN A 34 -1.10 5.07 35.37
CA ASN A 34 -0.36 5.17 36.62
C ASN A 34 0.49 6.45 36.68
N ILE A 35 0.97 6.81 37.87
CA ILE A 35 1.99 7.86 38.03
C ILE A 35 3.24 7.46 37.24
N GLY A 36 3.76 8.39 36.44
CA GLY A 36 4.87 8.18 35.50
C GLY A 36 4.45 7.75 34.08
N ASP A 37 3.17 7.44 33.84
CA ASP A 37 2.70 7.17 32.48
C ASP A 37 2.60 8.47 31.69
N TRP A 38 3.02 8.44 30.42
CA TRP A 38 2.71 9.53 29.49
C TRP A 38 1.32 9.33 28.92
N ILE A 39 0.47 10.35 29.04
CA ILE A 39 -0.90 10.33 28.50
C ILE A 39 -1.15 11.53 27.60
N LYS A 40 -2.03 11.34 26.63
CA LYS A 40 -2.62 12.40 25.80
C LYS A 40 -4.11 12.53 26.15
N LEU A 41 -4.52 13.76 26.41
CA LEU A 41 -5.90 14.15 26.65
C LEU A 41 -6.39 14.98 25.48
N SER A 42 -7.34 14.43 24.73
CA SER A 42 -7.95 15.08 23.57
C SER A 42 -9.37 15.50 23.91
N ALA A 43 -9.67 16.81 23.89
CA ALA A 43 -11.00 17.30 24.22
C ALA A 43 -12.04 16.83 23.18
N ILE A 44 -13.20 16.34 23.61
CA ILE A 44 -14.21 15.78 22.69
C ILE A 44 -14.79 16.84 21.74
N ASN A 45 -14.84 18.10 22.18
CA ASN A 45 -15.46 19.20 21.43
C ASN A 45 -14.46 20.29 21.00
N SER A 46 -13.16 20.01 21.01
CA SER A 46 -12.16 20.95 20.50
C SER A 46 -10.89 20.22 20.05
N ASP A 47 -10.15 20.82 19.13
CA ASP A 47 -8.83 20.30 18.69
C ASP A 47 -7.72 20.51 19.74
N LYS A 48 -8.07 20.86 20.98
CA LYS A 48 -7.10 21.04 22.06
C LYS A 48 -6.67 19.67 22.60
N GLU A 49 -5.37 19.43 22.49
CA GLU A 49 -4.70 18.25 23.01
C GLU A 49 -3.72 18.65 24.11
N ILE A 50 -3.64 17.83 25.16
CA ILE A 50 -2.70 18.03 26.26
C ILE A 50 -1.92 16.73 26.42
N ILE A 51 -0.60 16.80 26.29
CA ILE A 51 0.30 15.66 26.46
C ILE A 51 1.17 15.93 27.69
N GLY A 52 1.29 14.93 28.56
CA GLY A 52 2.13 15.05 29.76
C GLY A 52 2.31 13.72 30.49
N GLU A 53 3.34 13.69 31.31
CA GLU A 53 3.59 12.62 32.27
C GLU A 53 2.65 12.80 33.47
N VAL A 54 2.03 11.72 33.93
CA VAL A 54 1.21 11.72 35.13
C VAL A 54 2.10 11.94 36.35
N ASP A 55 2.11 13.17 36.85
CA ASP A 55 2.93 13.59 38.00
C ASP A 55 2.24 13.22 39.31
N ASN A 56 0.93 13.48 39.42
CA ASN A 56 0.16 13.21 40.63
C ASN A 56 -1.32 12.93 40.32
N ILE A 57 -1.92 12.04 41.11
CA ILE A 57 -3.33 11.67 41.04
C ILE A 57 -3.94 11.84 42.43
N ASP A 58 -4.82 12.84 42.59
CA ASP A 58 -5.63 13.04 43.79
C ASP A 58 -7.13 12.78 43.48
N ARG A 59 -7.96 12.64 44.52
CA ARG A 59 -9.41 12.44 44.44
C ARG A 59 -10.15 13.56 43.72
N ARG A 60 -9.54 14.74 43.55
CA ARG A 60 -10.14 15.90 42.90
C ARG A 60 -9.42 16.34 41.63
N ASN A 61 -8.11 16.09 41.54
CA ASN A 61 -7.27 16.66 40.50
C ASN A 61 -6.33 15.60 39.92
N LEU A 62 -6.12 15.67 38.61
CA LEU A 62 -5.03 15.03 37.89
C LEU A 62 -3.99 16.10 37.58
N GLN A 63 -2.73 15.85 37.89
CA GLN A 63 -1.62 16.72 37.53
C GLN A 63 -0.75 16.03 36.48
N LEU A 64 -0.56 16.73 35.36
CA LEU A 64 0.31 16.32 34.28
C LEU A 64 1.50 17.25 34.21
N LYS A 65 2.70 16.69 34.16
CA LYS A 65 3.91 17.43 33.85
C LYS A 65 4.15 17.39 32.34
N THR A 66 4.11 18.55 31.69
CA THR A 66 4.36 18.66 30.24
C THR A 66 5.86 18.58 29.94
N GLU A 67 6.22 18.46 28.66
CA GLU A 67 7.62 18.53 28.22
C GLU A 67 8.31 19.86 28.57
N SER A 68 7.53 20.94 28.70
CA SER A 68 8.04 22.27 29.07
C SER A 68 8.24 22.43 30.59
N ASP A 69 8.25 21.33 31.34
CA ASP A 69 8.29 21.28 32.80
C ASP A 69 7.14 22.08 33.47
N THR A 70 6.04 22.31 32.76
CA THR A 70 4.84 22.97 33.32
C THR A 70 3.88 21.94 33.89
N ILE A 71 3.22 22.26 35.00
CA ILE A 71 2.21 21.41 35.63
C ILE A 71 0.83 21.85 35.15
N VAL A 72 0.14 20.98 34.42
CA VAL A 72 -1.25 21.13 34.02
C VAL A 72 -2.12 20.39 35.04
N THR A 73 -2.98 21.13 35.74
CA THR A 73 -3.92 20.55 36.70
C THR A 73 -5.32 20.49 36.09
N ILE A 74 -5.92 19.31 36.13
CA ILE A 74 -7.24 19.02 35.55
C ILE A 74 -8.14 18.48 36.64
N SER A 75 -9.32 19.09 36.81
CA SER A 75 -10.32 18.57 37.75
C SER A 75 -10.82 17.22 37.24
N GLN A 76 -10.94 16.23 38.13
CA GLN A 76 -11.46 14.90 37.76
C GLN A 76 -12.87 14.98 37.16
N SER A 77 -13.69 15.92 37.62
CA SER A 77 -15.04 16.15 37.07
C SER A 77 -15.03 16.55 35.59
N SER A 78 -13.91 17.04 35.08
CA SER A 78 -13.74 17.48 33.70
C SER A 78 -13.07 16.43 32.83
N LEU A 79 -12.57 15.32 33.39
CA LEU A 79 -11.94 14.24 32.60
C LEU A 79 -12.96 13.53 31.69
N ASP A 80 -14.24 13.53 32.04
CA ASP A 80 -15.33 13.00 31.20
C ASP A 80 -15.41 13.72 29.84
N ASP A 81 -14.88 14.93 29.72
CA ASP A 81 -14.86 15.72 28.48
C ASP A 81 -13.65 15.40 27.58
N PHE A 82 -12.75 14.51 28.01
CA PHE A 82 -11.54 14.15 27.29
C PHE A 82 -11.51 12.66 26.92
N VAL A 83 -11.00 12.38 25.71
CA VAL A 83 -10.50 11.06 25.35
C VAL A 83 -9.08 10.93 25.90
N ILE A 84 -8.83 9.85 26.63
CA ILE A 84 -7.55 9.58 27.27
C ILE A 84 -6.82 8.48 26.49
N GLU A 85 -5.70 8.83 25.88
CA GLU A 85 -4.77 7.89 25.27
C GLU A 85 -3.59 7.71 26.22
N ASN A 86 -3.47 6.52 26.84
CA ASN A 86 -2.29 6.21 27.63
C ASN A 86 -1.22 5.58 26.74
N TYR A 87 -0.10 6.28 26.56
CA TYR A 87 1.01 5.75 25.81
C TYR A 87 1.63 4.55 26.53
N TRP A 88 1.84 4.60 27.85
CA TRP A 88 2.65 3.62 28.61
C TRP A 88 1.86 2.59 29.45
N GLY A 89 0.53 2.66 29.46
CA GLY A 89 -0.36 1.98 30.42
C GLY A 89 -0.47 0.46 30.43
N SER A 90 0.30 -0.27 29.63
CA SER A 90 0.16 -1.72 29.55
C SER A 90 1.47 -2.50 29.58
N GLY A 91 2.62 -1.84 29.70
CA GLY A 91 3.93 -2.47 29.55
C GLY A 91 4.15 -3.15 28.19
N LYS A 92 3.22 -2.96 27.25
CA LYS A 92 3.30 -3.39 25.86
C LYS A 92 3.84 -2.24 25.03
N GLU A 93 4.36 -2.60 23.87
CA GLU A 93 4.88 -1.63 22.92
C GLU A 93 3.77 -0.81 22.30
N THR A 94 4.01 0.49 22.23
CA THR A 94 3.06 1.46 21.69
C THR A 94 3.41 1.74 20.25
N ARG A 95 2.40 1.69 19.38
CA ARG A 95 2.56 2.00 17.96
C ARG A 95 2.44 3.50 17.74
N PHE A 96 3.44 4.07 17.08
CA PHE A 96 3.43 5.44 16.62
C PHE A 96 3.31 5.49 15.10
N GLU A 97 2.79 6.61 14.58
CA GLU A 97 2.69 6.88 13.16
C GLU A 97 3.29 8.25 12.81
N ILE A 98 4.09 8.30 11.74
CA ILE A 98 4.60 9.55 11.17
C ILE A 98 4.22 9.61 9.69
N SER A 99 3.72 10.78 9.27
CA SER A 99 3.35 11.05 7.88
C SER A 99 4.49 11.73 7.13
N PHE A 100 4.81 11.20 5.94
CA PHE A 100 5.73 11.83 5.00
C PHE A 100 5.07 12.00 3.63
N TYR A 101 5.36 13.10 2.95
CA TYR A 101 4.82 13.42 1.64
C TYR A 101 5.97 13.60 0.64
N PHE A 102 6.01 12.73 -0.37
CA PHE A 102 7.06 12.75 -1.40
C PHE A 102 6.46 12.93 -2.79
N ASN A 103 7.22 13.53 -3.71
CA ASN A 103 6.82 13.56 -5.10
C ASN A 103 6.83 12.13 -5.70
N LYS A 104 5.88 11.83 -6.61
CA LYS A 104 5.79 10.53 -7.30
C LYS A 104 7.04 10.15 -8.11
N ASN A 105 7.89 11.11 -8.44
CA ASN A 105 9.12 10.89 -9.21
C ASN A 105 10.14 10.00 -8.47
N PHE A 106 10.01 9.82 -7.16
CA PHE A 106 10.85 8.93 -6.40
C PHE A 106 10.35 7.48 -6.45
N PRO A 107 11.21 6.50 -6.79
CA PRO A 107 10.82 5.10 -6.73
C PRO A 107 10.37 4.70 -5.32
N VAL A 108 9.18 4.10 -5.20
CA VAL A 108 8.56 3.71 -3.92
C VAL A 108 9.52 2.92 -3.04
N ASN A 109 10.20 1.93 -3.62
CA ASN A 109 11.16 1.09 -2.89
C ASN A 109 12.36 1.88 -2.35
N ARG A 110 12.77 2.96 -3.03
CA ARG A 110 13.84 3.84 -2.55
C ARG A 110 13.38 4.61 -1.33
N VAL A 111 12.21 5.24 -1.39
CA VAL A 111 11.62 5.99 -0.27
C VAL A 111 11.46 5.08 0.95
N LYS A 112 10.85 3.91 0.77
CA LYS A 112 10.67 2.93 1.84
C LYS A 112 11.99 2.52 2.49
N ARG A 113 13.02 2.20 1.70
CA ARG A 113 14.35 1.84 2.23
C ARG A 113 14.95 2.96 3.09
N VAL A 114 14.93 4.19 2.60
CA VAL A 114 15.54 5.33 3.32
C VAL A 114 14.81 5.57 4.65
N LEU A 115 13.48 5.63 4.64
CA LEU A 115 12.68 5.84 5.85
C LEU A 115 12.86 4.70 6.86
N LEU A 116 12.82 3.44 6.40
CA LEU A 116 13.04 2.28 7.28
C LEU A 116 14.44 2.29 7.91
N SER A 117 15.47 2.63 7.13
CA SER A 117 16.84 2.75 7.65
C SER A 117 16.96 3.84 8.72
N ALA A 118 16.34 4.99 8.51
CA ALA A 118 16.37 6.10 9.46
C ALA A 118 15.66 5.75 10.79
N VAL A 119 14.48 5.13 10.69
CA VAL A 119 13.71 4.70 11.87
C VAL A 119 14.47 3.63 12.64
N LYS A 120 15.01 2.62 11.93
CA LYS A 120 15.77 1.54 12.55
C LYS A 120 17.00 2.07 13.31
N GLN A 121 17.80 2.92 12.67
CA GLN A 121 18.95 3.56 13.31
C GLN A 121 18.52 4.35 14.56
N SER A 122 17.46 5.14 14.45
CA SER A 122 16.95 5.95 15.55
C SER A 122 16.38 5.11 16.70
N ILE A 123 15.90 3.89 16.46
CA ILE A 123 15.46 2.98 17.53
C ILE A 123 16.69 2.36 18.22
N GLU A 124 17.68 1.90 17.44
CA GLU A 124 18.89 1.24 17.93
C GLU A 124 19.78 2.16 18.76
N ASP A 125 20.10 3.37 18.27
CA ASP A 125 20.95 4.36 18.97
C ASP A 125 20.40 4.75 20.35
N ASN A 126 19.10 4.57 20.53
CA ASN A 126 18.40 4.97 21.73
C ASN A 126 18.14 3.82 22.69
N ASN A 127 18.73 2.63 22.48
CA ASN A 127 18.40 1.41 23.22
C ASN A 127 16.88 1.25 23.41
N LEU A 128 16.09 1.69 22.42
CA LEU A 128 14.65 1.50 22.44
C LEU A 128 14.44 0.07 21.99
N GLN A 129 14.03 -0.78 22.92
CA GLN A 129 13.67 -2.15 22.56
C GLN A 129 12.37 -2.11 21.77
N SER A 130 12.38 -2.74 20.61
CA SER A 130 11.20 -2.99 19.79
C SER A 130 11.19 -4.46 19.38
N SER A 131 10.10 -5.14 19.66
CA SER A 131 9.83 -6.54 19.36
C SER A 131 9.18 -6.69 17.97
N LYS A 132 8.75 -5.58 17.37
CA LYS A 132 8.08 -5.53 16.07
C LYS A 132 8.88 -4.69 15.08
N GLU A 133 8.94 -5.16 13.84
CA GLU A 133 9.59 -4.43 12.77
C GLU A 133 8.79 -3.18 12.40
N SER A 134 9.50 -2.08 12.14
CA SER A 134 8.89 -0.87 11.63
C SER A 134 8.42 -1.07 10.19
N GLU A 135 7.32 -0.43 9.82
CA GLU A 135 6.69 -0.60 8.51
C GLU A 135 6.49 0.74 7.82
N VAL A 136 6.65 0.76 6.50
CA VAL A 136 6.32 1.94 5.69
C VAL A 136 5.28 1.55 4.65
N ILE A 137 4.09 2.12 4.79
CA ILE A 137 2.96 1.91 3.89
C ILE A 137 2.63 3.19 3.13
N ILE A 138 1.97 3.05 1.99
CA ILE A 138 1.36 4.18 1.28
C ILE A 138 -0.07 4.27 1.79
N LYS A 139 -0.43 5.41 2.39
CA LYS A 139 -1.79 5.67 2.86
C LYS A 139 -2.70 6.14 1.73
N HIS A 140 -2.18 7.05 0.92
CA HIS A 140 -2.88 7.69 -0.18
C HIS A 140 -1.86 8.19 -1.21
N PHE A 141 -2.29 8.42 -2.45
CA PHE A 141 -1.50 9.10 -3.46
C PHE A 141 -2.40 9.92 -4.37
N ASP A 142 -1.87 11.07 -4.82
CA ASP A 142 -2.48 11.95 -5.81
C ASP A 142 -1.60 12.01 -7.06
N LYS A 143 -1.98 12.85 -8.04
CA LYS A 143 -1.25 12.99 -9.30
C LYS A 143 0.23 13.29 -9.15
N GLU A 144 0.65 14.00 -8.10
CA GLU A 144 2.03 14.47 -7.94
C GLU A 144 2.69 14.04 -6.62
N VAL A 145 1.89 13.61 -5.63
CA VAL A 145 2.35 13.39 -4.25
C VAL A 145 1.90 12.02 -3.74
N ILE A 146 2.79 11.31 -3.07
CA ILE A 146 2.51 10.06 -2.38
C ILE A 146 2.62 10.32 -0.87
N HIS A 147 1.56 9.95 -0.13
CA HIS A 147 1.49 10.01 1.33
C HIS A 147 1.93 8.67 1.92
N TYR A 148 3.08 8.68 2.58
CA TYR A 148 3.62 7.54 3.31
C TYR A 148 3.29 7.64 4.79
N LEU A 149 2.87 6.52 5.38
CA LEU A 149 2.83 6.34 6.82
C LEU A 149 3.96 5.41 7.25
N VAL A 150 4.71 5.86 8.23
CA VAL A 150 5.76 5.10 8.91
C VAL A 150 5.20 4.65 10.25
N TYR A 151 5.05 3.34 10.44
CA TYR A 151 4.70 2.74 11.71
C TYR A 151 5.93 2.22 12.42
N PHE A 152 6.03 2.48 13.71
CA PHE A 152 7.07 1.94 14.56
C PHE A 152 6.52 1.68 15.97
N TRP A 153 7.17 0.77 16.66
CA TRP A 153 6.79 0.32 18.00
C TRP A 153 7.91 0.65 18.97
N ILE A 154 7.56 1.24 20.11
CA ILE A 154 8.53 1.58 21.16
C ILE A 154 8.05 1.02 22.48
N ASN A 155 9.01 0.50 23.25
CA ASN A 155 8.79 0.06 24.62
C ASN A 155 8.91 1.25 25.61
N PRO A 156 7.91 1.48 26.49
CA PRO A 156 7.85 2.60 27.46
C PRO A 156 8.98 2.70 28.50
N TRP A 157 9.98 1.82 28.49
CA TRP A 157 10.90 1.63 29.64
C TRP A 157 11.89 2.79 29.84
N LYS A 158 11.80 3.84 29.00
CA LYS A 158 12.55 5.08 29.16
C LYS A 158 11.56 6.20 29.46
N GLN A 159 11.82 6.97 30.52
CA GLN A 159 11.12 8.22 30.90
C GLN A 159 11.31 9.35 29.85
N ILE A 160 11.31 8.99 28.57
CA ILE A 160 11.41 9.93 27.46
C ILE A 160 10.00 10.14 26.96
N SER A 161 9.65 11.40 26.75
CA SER A 161 8.37 11.78 26.23
C SER A 161 8.20 11.31 24.77
N PRO A 162 6.98 10.94 24.35
CA PRO A 162 6.71 10.52 22.98
C PRO A 162 7.14 11.55 21.92
N GLU A 163 6.98 12.86 22.18
CA GLU A 163 7.30 13.90 21.20
C GLU A 163 8.80 13.98 20.94
N LYS A 164 9.65 13.85 21.98
CA LYS A 164 11.11 13.79 21.82
C LYS A 164 11.57 12.60 20.98
N ILE A 165 10.88 11.46 21.07
CA ILE A 165 11.22 10.29 20.25
C ILE A 165 10.82 10.54 18.80
N ILE A 166 9.62 11.08 18.58
CA ILE A 166 9.12 11.44 17.25
C ILE A 166 10.05 12.48 16.60
N ASP A 167 10.43 13.54 17.33
CA ASP A 167 11.35 14.58 16.88
C ASP A 167 12.68 13.98 16.39
N ARG A 168 13.29 13.10 17.18
CA ARG A 168 14.55 12.44 16.81
C ARG A 168 14.43 11.55 15.58
N ILE A 169 13.34 10.79 15.47
CA ILE A 169 13.07 9.95 14.29
C ILE A 169 12.87 10.83 13.06
N ILE A 170 12.15 11.94 13.18
CA ILE A 170 11.94 12.91 12.09
C ILE A 170 13.29 13.52 11.67
N ALA A 171 14.10 13.99 12.63
CA ALA A 171 15.41 14.59 12.35
C ALA A 171 16.37 13.61 11.64
N THR A 172 16.40 12.36 12.11
CA THR A 172 17.20 11.29 11.48
C THR A 172 16.69 10.97 10.07
N SER A 173 15.36 10.92 9.90
CA SER A 173 14.72 10.70 8.61
C SER A 173 15.06 11.80 7.62
N ILE A 174 15.00 13.07 8.04
CA ILE A 174 15.39 14.23 7.23
C ILE A 174 16.86 14.11 6.81
N SER A 175 17.76 13.81 7.75
CA SER A 175 19.19 13.67 7.44
C SER A 175 19.46 12.57 6.40
N TYR A 176 18.81 11.42 6.54
CA TYR A 176 18.94 10.30 5.61
C TYR A 176 18.31 10.62 4.24
N MET A 177 17.21 11.36 4.23
CA MET A 177 16.59 11.87 3.02
C MET A 177 17.53 12.80 2.26
N GLU A 178 18.14 13.78 2.94
CA GLU A 178 19.08 14.73 2.33
C GLU A 178 20.30 14.00 1.72
N ILE A 179 20.93 13.10 2.47
CA ILE A 179 22.07 12.29 1.99
C ILE A 179 21.67 11.46 0.77
N SER A 180 20.45 10.93 0.77
CA SER A 180 19.94 10.10 -0.32
C SER A 180 19.30 10.91 -1.45
N GLY A 181 19.29 12.25 -1.41
CA GLY A 181 18.69 13.10 -2.42
C GLY A 181 17.16 12.99 -2.54
N LEU A 182 16.48 12.59 -1.45
CA LEU A 182 15.03 12.64 -1.33
C LEU A 182 14.62 14.01 -0.75
N TYR A 183 13.56 14.59 -1.29
CA TYR A 183 13.00 15.84 -0.80
C TYR A 183 11.48 15.74 -0.67
N PHE A 184 10.91 16.54 0.24
CA PHE A 184 9.47 16.60 0.43
C PHE A 184 8.76 17.16 -0.81
N ALA A 185 7.52 16.73 -1.02
CA ALA A 185 6.68 17.31 -2.05
C ALA A 185 6.43 18.80 -1.76
N GLU A 186 6.64 19.66 -2.76
CA GLU A 186 6.17 21.04 -2.71
C GLU A 186 4.64 21.06 -2.71
N LYS A 187 4.03 21.82 -1.78
CA LYS A 187 2.59 22.04 -1.78
C LYS A 187 2.22 22.96 -2.96
N LYS A 188 1.90 22.39 -4.12
CA LYS A 188 1.42 23.15 -5.29
C LYS A 188 -0.10 23.14 -5.35
N GLU A 189 -0.72 24.27 -4.97
CA GLU A 189 -2.06 24.60 -5.45
C GLU A 189 -1.97 25.00 -6.93
N LYS A 190 -2.41 24.12 -7.85
CA LYS A 190 -3.31 24.42 -8.99
C LYS A 190 -3.25 23.40 -10.12
N ASP A 191 -4.44 23.16 -10.66
CA ASP A 191 -4.80 22.41 -11.86
C ASP A 191 -3.97 22.76 -13.09
N TYR A 192 -3.55 21.72 -13.82
CA TYR A 192 -3.32 21.79 -15.26
C TYR A 192 -4.11 20.69 -15.98
N PRO A 193 -4.79 21.01 -17.10
CA PRO A 193 -5.46 20.02 -17.92
C PRO A 193 -4.39 19.24 -18.70
N ILE A 194 -4.27 17.94 -18.42
CA ILE A 194 -3.32 17.06 -19.08
C ILE A 194 -3.86 16.74 -20.47
N SER A 195 -3.09 17.04 -21.51
CA SER A 195 -3.37 16.63 -22.88
C SER A 195 -3.30 15.09 -22.97
N THR A 196 -4.41 14.45 -23.34
CA THR A 196 -4.61 12.99 -23.41
C THR A 196 -3.47 12.21 -24.10
N TYR A 197 -2.76 12.81 -25.06
CA TYR A 197 -1.65 12.15 -25.78
C TYR A 197 -0.31 12.11 -25.02
N SER A 198 -0.08 13.03 -24.07
CA SER A 198 1.14 13.03 -23.26
C SER A 198 1.19 11.80 -22.35
N ASP A 199 0.03 11.36 -21.85
CA ASP A 199 -0.08 10.22 -20.94
C ASP A 199 0.15 8.89 -21.68
N ILE A 200 -0.48 8.70 -22.84
CA ILE A 200 -0.26 7.53 -23.70
C ILE A 200 1.22 7.37 -24.05
N ARG A 201 1.86 8.46 -24.50
CA ARG A 201 3.29 8.49 -24.83
C ARG A 201 4.17 8.10 -23.64
N ASN A 202 3.84 8.56 -22.44
CA ASN A 202 4.60 8.24 -21.23
C ASN A 202 4.48 6.76 -20.84
N VAL A 203 3.30 6.15 -21.04
CA VAL A 203 3.12 4.72 -20.80
C VAL A 203 3.94 3.89 -21.79
N ILE A 204 3.83 4.16 -23.10
CA ILE A 204 4.55 3.37 -24.12
C ILE A 204 6.07 3.52 -24.04
N ALA A 205 6.58 4.67 -23.59
CA ALA A 205 8.01 4.90 -23.42
C ALA A 205 8.65 3.99 -22.35
N ASN A 206 7.85 3.37 -21.47
CA ASN A 206 8.32 2.44 -20.44
C ASN A 206 8.12 0.97 -20.81
N ILE A 207 7.59 0.68 -22.00
CA ILE A 207 7.36 -0.70 -22.45
C ILE A 207 8.63 -1.23 -23.10
N ASP A 208 9.12 -2.38 -22.64
CA ASP A 208 10.36 -3.01 -23.12
C ASP A 208 10.48 -3.06 -24.65
N LEU A 209 9.38 -3.38 -25.34
CA LEU A 209 9.34 -3.45 -26.81
C LEU A 209 9.66 -2.11 -27.48
N PHE A 210 9.31 -0.97 -26.86
CA PHE A 210 9.41 0.36 -27.47
C PHE A 210 10.59 1.18 -26.94
N LEU A 211 11.42 0.63 -26.05
CA LEU A 211 12.59 1.32 -25.49
C LEU A 211 13.60 1.77 -26.55
N THR A 212 13.61 1.13 -27.72
CA THR A 212 14.53 1.48 -28.82
C THR A 212 13.99 2.57 -29.74
N LEU A 213 12.72 2.95 -29.59
CA LEU A 213 12.09 4.01 -30.38
C LEU A 213 12.56 5.39 -29.91
N ASN A 214 12.78 6.29 -30.87
CA ASN A 214 13.09 7.68 -30.56
C ASN A 214 11.81 8.48 -30.23
N GLU A 215 11.99 9.71 -29.74
CA GLU A 215 10.87 10.57 -29.32
C GLU A 215 9.82 10.80 -30.40
N ASN A 216 10.25 11.03 -31.65
CA ASN A 216 9.32 11.27 -32.75
C ASN A 216 8.54 10.00 -33.10
N GLU A 217 9.18 8.84 -33.05
CA GLU A 217 8.55 7.54 -33.28
C GLU A 217 7.54 7.19 -32.18
N LEU A 218 7.87 7.49 -30.91
CA LEU A 218 6.94 7.31 -29.79
C LEU A 218 5.73 8.24 -29.91
N ILE A 219 5.93 9.49 -30.32
CA ILE A 219 4.82 10.43 -30.57
C ILE A 219 3.93 9.94 -31.73
N GLU A 220 4.53 9.46 -32.83
CA GLU A 220 3.78 8.89 -33.95
C GLU A 220 3.01 7.62 -33.55
N LEU A 221 3.62 6.74 -32.75
CA LEU A 221 2.96 5.55 -32.22
C LEU A 221 1.78 5.91 -31.32
N ALA A 222 1.96 6.86 -30.40
CA ALA A 222 0.93 7.32 -29.48
C ALA A 222 -0.30 7.90 -30.19
N LYS A 223 -0.13 8.53 -31.36
CA LYS A 223 -1.26 9.03 -32.17
C LYS A 223 -2.12 7.91 -32.77
N GLY A 224 -1.55 6.72 -32.94
CA GLY A 224 -2.20 5.56 -33.55
C GLY A 224 -2.71 4.52 -32.56
N ILE A 225 -2.71 4.85 -31.26
CA ILE A 225 -3.18 3.98 -30.18
C ILE A 225 -4.66 4.24 -29.90
N ASN A 226 -5.42 3.16 -29.73
CA ASN A 226 -6.79 3.23 -29.24
C ASN A 226 -6.86 2.73 -27.80
N GLU A 227 -7.61 3.42 -26.95
CA GLU A 227 -7.94 2.94 -25.61
C GLU A 227 -9.13 1.98 -25.71
N THR A 228 -9.02 0.83 -25.04
CA THR A 228 -10.05 -0.22 -25.04
C THR A 228 -10.24 -0.75 -23.62
N GLU A 229 -11.48 -0.79 -23.17
CA GLU A 229 -11.84 -1.32 -21.86
C GLU A 229 -12.47 -2.70 -22.01
N PHE A 230 -12.16 -3.60 -21.08
CA PHE A 230 -12.80 -4.90 -20.96
C PHE A 230 -13.18 -5.16 -19.51
N LEU A 231 -14.32 -5.81 -19.32
CA LEU A 231 -14.79 -6.19 -18.01
C LEU A 231 -14.12 -7.48 -17.53
N LYS A 232 -14.17 -7.70 -16.23
CA LYS A 232 -13.77 -8.97 -15.61
C LYS A 232 -14.38 -10.17 -16.36
N GLU A 233 -13.57 -11.22 -16.54
CA GLU A 233 -13.90 -12.49 -17.21
C GLU A 233 -14.06 -12.41 -18.73
N GLU A 234 -13.99 -11.22 -19.33
CA GLU A 234 -13.97 -11.07 -20.79
C GLU A 234 -12.67 -11.59 -21.40
N LYS A 235 -12.77 -12.08 -22.65
CA LYS A 235 -11.62 -12.57 -23.42
C LYS A 235 -11.18 -11.48 -24.37
N VAL A 236 -9.95 -11.02 -24.22
CA VAL A 236 -9.38 -10.00 -25.11
C VAL A 236 -8.90 -10.62 -26.40
N ILE A 237 -8.15 -11.72 -26.30
CA ILE A 237 -7.73 -12.53 -27.44
C ILE A 237 -7.94 -14.01 -27.14
N LYS A 238 -8.10 -14.79 -28.19
CA LYS A 238 -8.30 -16.24 -28.11
C LYS A 238 -7.27 -16.95 -28.96
N GLU A 239 -6.73 -18.03 -28.42
CA GLU A 239 -5.76 -18.87 -29.12
C GLU A 239 -6.32 -19.38 -30.46
N ASN A 240 -5.45 -19.42 -31.48
CA ASN A 240 -5.73 -19.82 -32.87
C ASN A 240 -6.60 -18.87 -33.70
N ASP A 241 -7.05 -17.75 -33.13
CA ASP A 241 -7.68 -16.68 -33.89
C ASP A 241 -6.61 -15.88 -34.65
N ASP A 242 -7.01 -15.20 -35.72
CA ASP A 242 -6.14 -14.26 -36.42
C ASP A 242 -6.02 -12.95 -35.60
N GLY A 243 -4.94 -12.21 -35.80
CA GLY A 243 -4.68 -10.98 -35.05
C GLY A 243 -3.82 -9.99 -35.82
N ASP A 244 -4.28 -8.76 -35.91
CA ASP A 244 -3.59 -7.62 -36.54
C ASP A 244 -3.32 -6.48 -35.54
N SER A 245 -3.48 -6.77 -34.24
CA SER A 245 -3.22 -5.84 -33.14
C SER A 245 -2.51 -6.50 -31.96
N MET A 246 -1.74 -5.70 -31.24
CA MET A 246 -1.19 -6.03 -29.92
C MET A 246 -1.77 -5.09 -28.86
N PHE A 247 -1.64 -5.48 -27.60
CA PHE A 247 -2.18 -4.73 -26.48
C PHE A 247 -1.10 -4.46 -25.45
N VAL A 248 -1.14 -3.27 -24.86
CA VAL A 248 -0.38 -2.90 -23.66
C VAL A 248 -1.36 -2.76 -22.51
N VAL A 249 -1.05 -3.39 -21.37
CA VAL A 249 -1.87 -3.31 -20.17
C VAL A 249 -1.60 -1.98 -19.47
N VAL A 250 -2.63 -1.15 -19.34
CA VAL A 250 -2.56 0.14 -18.65
C VAL A 250 -3.11 -0.02 -17.23
N GLU A 251 -4.26 -0.68 -17.10
CA GLU A 251 -4.91 -0.94 -15.82
C GLU A 251 -5.41 -2.38 -15.74
N GLY A 252 -5.54 -2.89 -14.52
CA GLY A 252 -6.10 -4.22 -14.24
C GLY A 252 -5.11 -5.38 -14.42
N LEU A 253 -5.63 -6.61 -14.34
CA LEU A 253 -4.87 -7.85 -14.42
C LEU A 253 -5.51 -8.82 -15.42
N LEU A 254 -4.70 -9.56 -16.17
CA LEU A 254 -5.17 -10.57 -17.11
C LEU A 254 -4.44 -11.89 -16.90
N ASP A 255 -5.12 -13.01 -17.06
CA ASP A 255 -4.52 -14.34 -17.03
C ASP A 255 -4.36 -14.89 -18.46
N VAL A 256 -3.20 -15.50 -18.72
CA VAL A 256 -2.83 -16.06 -20.03
C VAL A 256 -3.00 -17.58 -19.99
N PHE A 257 -3.72 -18.12 -20.98
CA PHE A 257 -4.03 -19.54 -21.10
C PHE A 257 -3.60 -20.11 -22.44
N VAL A 258 -3.09 -21.34 -22.43
CA VAL A 258 -2.71 -22.09 -23.65
C VAL A 258 -3.35 -23.46 -23.60
N SER A 259 -3.78 -23.96 -24.76
CA SER A 259 -4.35 -25.29 -24.89
C SER A 259 -3.27 -26.36 -24.79
N SER A 260 -3.47 -27.35 -23.91
CA SER A 260 -2.70 -28.59 -23.89
C SER A 260 -3.06 -29.46 -25.10
N LYS A 261 -2.25 -30.50 -25.37
CA LYS A 261 -2.54 -31.50 -26.42
C LYS A 261 -3.89 -32.18 -26.23
N ASP A 262 -4.37 -32.28 -24.99
CA ASP A 262 -5.66 -32.86 -24.62
C ASP A 262 -6.84 -31.86 -24.69
N GLY A 263 -6.64 -30.65 -25.23
CA GLY A 263 -7.66 -29.61 -25.35
C GLY A 263 -8.00 -28.84 -24.05
N LYS A 264 -7.29 -29.11 -22.95
CA LYS A 264 -7.48 -28.39 -21.67
C LYS A 264 -6.75 -27.05 -21.68
N GLN A 265 -7.42 -26.00 -21.19
CA GLN A 265 -6.81 -24.68 -20.98
C GLN A 265 -5.88 -24.73 -19.77
N ILE A 266 -4.61 -24.36 -19.96
CA ILE A 266 -3.59 -24.28 -18.92
C ILE A 266 -3.24 -22.81 -18.73
N LYS A 267 -3.35 -22.31 -17.50
CA LYS A 267 -2.83 -20.98 -17.16
C LYS A 267 -1.30 -21.01 -17.19
N VAL A 268 -0.70 -20.20 -18.05
CA VAL A 268 0.76 -20.13 -18.24
C VAL A 268 1.37 -18.85 -17.67
N GLY A 269 0.55 -17.84 -17.39
CA GLY A 269 1.04 -16.56 -16.88
C GLY A 269 -0.06 -15.61 -16.42
N ARG A 270 0.38 -14.45 -15.96
CA ARG A 270 -0.47 -13.30 -15.61
C ARG A 270 0.19 -12.04 -16.13
N LEU A 271 -0.59 -11.20 -16.79
CA LEU A 271 -0.22 -9.89 -17.30
C LEU A 271 -0.63 -8.80 -16.30
N LYS A 272 0.24 -7.80 -16.16
CA LYS A 272 0.11 -6.66 -15.24
C LYS A 272 0.33 -5.34 -16.00
N PRO A 273 -0.03 -4.18 -15.41
CA PRO A 273 0.27 -2.89 -16.02
C PRO A 273 1.74 -2.74 -16.41
N GLY A 274 1.98 -2.24 -17.63
CA GLY A 274 3.31 -2.14 -18.24
C GLY A 274 3.76 -3.38 -19.02
N GLU A 275 3.02 -4.50 -18.97
CA GLU A 275 3.26 -5.66 -19.82
C GLU A 275 2.42 -5.59 -21.11
N PHE A 276 2.84 -6.34 -22.13
CA PHE A 276 2.18 -6.37 -23.44
C PHE A 276 1.97 -7.80 -23.93
N PHE A 277 1.01 -7.97 -24.86
CA PHE A 277 0.67 -9.26 -25.44
C PHE A 277 0.06 -9.13 -26.84
N GLY A 278 0.06 -10.23 -27.60
CA GLY A 278 -0.43 -10.26 -28.98
C GLY A 278 0.60 -9.78 -30.00
N GLU A 279 1.82 -9.48 -29.55
CA GLU A 279 2.96 -9.05 -30.35
C GLU A 279 3.33 -10.08 -31.42
N MET A 280 3.21 -11.38 -31.10
CA MET A 280 3.59 -12.44 -32.03
C MET A 280 2.73 -12.38 -33.30
N SER A 281 1.41 -12.39 -33.11
CA SER A 281 0.45 -12.37 -34.22
C SER A 281 0.58 -11.10 -35.06
N LEU A 282 0.78 -9.95 -34.40
CA LEU A 282 1.00 -8.68 -35.05
C LEU A 282 2.25 -8.67 -35.95
N MET A 283 3.37 -9.20 -35.43
CA MET A 283 4.70 -9.04 -36.04
C MET A 283 5.02 -10.14 -37.06
N THR A 284 4.57 -11.38 -36.82
CA THR A 284 4.87 -12.53 -37.69
C THR A 284 3.70 -12.87 -38.62
N GLY A 285 2.49 -12.39 -38.32
CA GLY A 285 1.28 -12.80 -39.01
C GLY A 285 0.80 -14.21 -38.63
N GLU A 286 1.44 -14.85 -37.64
CA GLU A 286 0.96 -16.10 -37.09
C GLU A 286 -0.35 -15.91 -36.32
N LYS A 287 -1.06 -17.00 -36.06
CA LYS A 287 -2.25 -16.99 -35.22
C LYS A 287 -1.92 -16.67 -33.76
N ARG A 288 -2.90 -16.18 -33.01
CA ARG A 288 -2.77 -15.94 -31.56
C ARG A 288 -2.29 -17.22 -30.86
N SER A 289 -1.18 -17.13 -30.14
CA SER A 289 -0.54 -18.27 -29.48
C SER A 289 -1.18 -18.66 -28.14
N ALA A 290 -2.03 -17.79 -27.59
CA ALA A 290 -2.66 -17.96 -26.29
C ALA A 290 -4.01 -17.23 -26.24
N THR A 291 -4.85 -17.65 -25.29
CA THR A 291 -6.06 -16.94 -24.89
C THR A 291 -5.72 -16.04 -23.69
N VAL A 292 -6.19 -14.80 -23.69
CA VAL A 292 -5.99 -13.85 -22.59
C VAL A 292 -7.35 -13.43 -22.04
N ILE A 293 -7.53 -13.57 -20.73
CA ILE A 293 -8.81 -13.34 -20.04
C ILE A 293 -8.62 -12.34 -18.91
N CYS A 294 -9.52 -11.36 -18.83
CA CYS A 294 -9.53 -10.35 -17.78
C CYS A 294 -9.80 -10.97 -16.40
N LEU A 295 -8.90 -10.73 -15.44
CA LEU A 295 -9.08 -11.13 -14.04
C LEU A 295 -9.79 -10.04 -13.21
N THR A 296 -9.62 -8.80 -13.62
CA THR A 296 -10.31 -7.59 -13.14
C THR A 296 -10.86 -6.83 -14.34
N ASP A 297 -11.59 -5.74 -14.12
CA ASP A 297 -11.79 -4.76 -15.20
C ASP A 297 -10.42 -4.21 -15.62
N VAL A 298 -10.23 -3.97 -16.92
CA VAL A 298 -8.93 -3.62 -17.51
C VAL A 298 -9.08 -2.49 -18.52
N LEU A 299 -8.05 -1.64 -18.57
CA LEU A 299 -7.84 -0.67 -19.63
C LEU A 299 -6.59 -1.08 -20.41
N LEU A 300 -6.75 -1.20 -21.73
CA LEU A 300 -5.70 -1.62 -22.65
C LEU A 300 -5.49 -0.56 -23.74
N TYR A 301 -4.23 -0.35 -24.10
CA TYR A 301 -3.86 0.35 -25.32
C TYR A 301 -3.71 -0.64 -26.46
N GLU A 302 -4.61 -0.56 -27.44
CA GLU A 302 -4.55 -1.34 -28.68
C GLU A 302 -3.62 -0.64 -29.68
N ILE A 303 -2.59 -1.35 -30.13
CA ILE A 303 -1.67 -0.94 -31.19
C ILE A 303 -1.89 -1.85 -32.40
N ARG A 304 -2.31 -1.26 -33.51
CA ARG A 304 -2.55 -2.00 -34.76
C ARG A 304 -1.32 -2.06 -35.67
N LYS A 305 -1.37 -3.00 -36.61
CA LYS A 305 -0.30 -3.26 -37.58
C LYS A 305 0.08 -2.02 -38.37
N GLU A 306 -0.88 -1.18 -38.71
CA GLU A 306 -0.66 0.05 -39.47
C GLU A 306 0.20 1.07 -38.71
N SER A 307 0.07 1.13 -37.39
CA SER A 307 0.85 2.03 -36.55
C SER A 307 2.31 1.59 -36.48
N ILE A 308 2.55 0.28 -36.32
CA ILE A 308 3.90 -0.29 -36.31
C ILE A 308 4.56 -0.28 -37.70
N SER A 309 3.80 -0.56 -38.76
CA SER A 309 4.34 -0.62 -40.13
C SER A 309 4.88 0.72 -40.61
N LYS A 310 4.29 1.85 -40.17
CA LYS A 310 4.81 3.20 -40.43
C LYS A 310 6.20 3.40 -39.83
N ILE A 311 6.40 2.97 -38.58
CA ILE A 311 7.68 3.07 -37.88
C ILE A 311 8.73 2.22 -38.58
N ILE A 312 8.39 0.96 -38.88
CA ILE A 312 9.28 0.02 -39.57
C ILE A 312 9.67 0.52 -40.97
N SER A 313 8.74 1.15 -41.69
CA SER A 313 9.00 1.70 -43.03
C SER A 313 9.99 2.87 -42.99
N ASN A 314 9.95 3.65 -41.91
CA ASN A 314 10.87 4.77 -41.70
C ASN A 314 12.24 4.32 -41.18
N ARG A 315 12.30 3.25 -40.38
CA ARG A 315 13.53 2.71 -39.79
C ARG A 315 13.52 1.19 -39.77
N LYS A 316 14.16 0.57 -40.77
CA LYS A 316 14.16 -0.89 -40.95
C LYS A 316 14.92 -1.63 -39.85
N GLU A 317 15.86 -0.96 -39.20
CA GLU A 317 16.67 -1.50 -38.11
C GLU A 317 15.81 -1.97 -36.92
N VAL A 318 14.66 -1.32 -36.71
CA VAL A 318 13.70 -1.66 -35.63
C VAL A 318 13.19 -3.09 -35.73
N ILE A 319 13.14 -3.66 -36.94
CA ILE A 319 12.69 -5.04 -37.14
C ILE A 319 13.58 -6.01 -36.35
N ASN A 320 14.91 -5.80 -36.39
CA ASN A 320 15.86 -6.67 -35.70
C ASN A 320 15.75 -6.49 -34.18
N GLU A 321 15.62 -5.26 -33.71
CA GLU A 321 15.45 -4.93 -32.29
C GLU A 321 14.17 -5.56 -31.70
N PHE A 322 13.04 -5.41 -32.40
CA PHE A 322 11.80 -6.06 -32.01
C PHE A 322 11.93 -7.58 -32.07
N GLY A 323 12.59 -8.11 -33.11
CA GLY A 323 12.85 -9.55 -33.25
C GLY A 323 13.62 -10.13 -32.06
N GLU A 324 14.63 -9.43 -31.55
CA GLU A 324 15.38 -9.86 -30.37
C GLU A 324 14.51 -9.91 -29.11
N ILE A 325 13.69 -8.88 -28.87
CA ILE A 325 12.81 -8.78 -27.70
C ILE A 325 11.74 -9.88 -27.75
N ILE A 326 11.12 -10.07 -28.90
CA ILE A 326 10.08 -11.09 -29.12
C ILE A 326 10.67 -12.49 -28.98
N SER A 327 11.86 -12.73 -29.54
CA SER A 327 12.55 -14.03 -29.43
C SER A 327 12.80 -14.40 -27.97
N ARG A 328 13.32 -13.45 -27.18
CA ARG A 328 13.57 -13.62 -25.75
C ARG A 328 12.29 -13.96 -24.98
N ARG A 329 11.19 -13.24 -25.23
CA ARG A 329 9.89 -13.51 -24.61
C ARG A 329 9.34 -14.88 -25.01
N THR A 330 9.52 -15.27 -26.26
CA THR A 330 9.04 -16.55 -26.79
C THR A 330 9.73 -17.73 -26.11
N GLN A 331 11.06 -17.65 -25.93
CA GLN A 331 11.83 -18.66 -25.20
C GLN A 331 11.32 -18.83 -23.76
N LEU A 332 11.11 -17.72 -23.05
CA LEU A 332 10.55 -17.75 -21.69
C LEU A 332 9.18 -18.42 -21.64
N ASN A 333 8.31 -18.13 -22.62
CA ASN A 333 6.99 -18.75 -22.71
C ASN A 333 7.06 -20.26 -22.98
N VAL A 334 8.01 -20.72 -23.81
CA VAL A 334 8.24 -22.15 -24.07
C VAL A 334 8.74 -22.86 -22.80
N GLU A 335 9.73 -22.29 -22.11
CA GLU A 335 10.28 -22.86 -20.87
C GLU A 335 9.21 -23.01 -19.78
N LEU A 336 8.35 -22.00 -19.62
CA LEU A 336 7.22 -22.05 -18.69
C LEU A 336 6.24 -23.18 -19.02
N LYS A 337 5.93 -23.35 -20.31
CA LYS A 337 5.04 -24.43 -20.80
C LYS A 337 5.65 -25.81 -20.53
N GLU A 338 6.94 -25.99 -20.82
CA GLU A 338 7.64 -27.27 -20.58
C GLU A 338 7.71 -27.62 -19.09
N LYS A 339 8.00 -26.64 -18.23
CA LYS A 339 8.05 -26.82 -16.77
C LYS A 339 6.70 -27.27 -16.21
N TYR A 340 5.61 -26.70 -16.73
CA TYR A 340 4.26 -27.13 -16.35
C TYR A 340 3.98 -28.57 -16.75
N GLU A 341 4.25 -28.95 -18.01
CA GLU A 341 4.00 -30.31 -18.49
C GLU A 341 4.85 -31.37 -17.75
N LYS A 342 6.12 -31.07 -17.45
CA LYS A 342 6.98 -31.94 -16.62
C LYS A 342 6.38 -32.14 -15.22
N THR A 343 5.91 -31.08 -14.58
CA THR A 343 5.33 -31.13 -13.22
C THR A 343 4.05 -31.97 -13.21
N LYS A 344 3.17 -31.78 -14.20
CA LYS A 344 1.95 -32.57 -14.38
C LYS A 344 2.27 -34.06 -14.56
N HIS A 345 3.25 -34.39 -15.40
CA HIS A 345 3.62 -35.79 -15.66
C HIS A 345 4.21 -36.48 -14.42
N SER A 346 5.03 -35.76 -13.65
CA SER A 346 5.56 -36.26 -12.36
C SER A 346 4.44 -36.58 -11.38
N LEU A 347 3.48 -35.66 -11.20
CA LEU A 347 2.36 -35.85 -10.27
C LEU A 347 1.46 -37.02 -10.67
N LEU A 348 1.19 -37.18 -11.97
CA LEU A 348 0.43 -38.32 -12.49
C LEU A 348 1.13 -39.64 -12.17
N ASN A 349 2.44 -39.73 -12.39
CA ASN A 349 3.21 -40.94 -12.09
C ASN A 349 3.22 -41.25 -10.58
N GLU A 350 3.31 -40.23 -9.73
CA GLU A 350 3.21 -40.39 -8.27
C GLU A 350 1.84 -40.93 -7.85
N ILE A 351 0.75 -40.34 -8.37
CA ILE A 351 -0.63 -40.77 -8.07
C ILE A 351 -0.87 -42.19 -8.58
N VAL A 352 -0.46 -42.51 -9.81
CA VAL A 352 -0.57 -43.87 -10.38
C VAL A 352 0.24 -44.87 -9.55
N GLY A 353 1.43 -44.48 -9.07
CA GLY A 353 2.23 -45.28 -8.14
C GLY A 353 1.48 -45.58 -6.85
N LYS A 354 0.89 -44.55 -6.22
CA LYS A 354 0.08 -44.67 -4.99
C LYS A 354 -1.16 -45.56 -5.19
N ILE A 355 -1.86 -45.41 -6.32
CA ILE A 355 -3.00 -46.25 -6.69
C ILE A 355 -2.55 -47.71 -6.84
N LYS A 356 -1.48 -47.97 -7.61
CA LYS A 356 -0.95 -49.32 -7.80
C LYS A 356 -0.50 -49.97 -6.50
N SER A 357 0.09 -49.23 -5.56
CA SER A 357 0.45 -49.76 -4.25
C SER A 357 -0.77 -50.05 -3.37
N PHE A 358 -1.80 -49.21 -3.44
CA PHE A 358 -3.04 -49.38 -2.67
C PHE A 358 -3.81 -50.64 -3.09
N PHE A 359 -3.91 -50.89 -4.41
CA PHE A 359 -4.64 -52.05 -4.95
C PHE A 359 -3.80 -53.34 -5.06
N LYS A 360 -2.52 -53.34 -4.68
CA LYS A 360 -1.67 -54.55 -4.65
C LYS A 360 -1.73 -55.34 -3.34
N HIS A 361 -2.45 -54.86 -2.33
CA HIS A 361 -2.52 -55.46 -0.99
C HIS A 361 -3.89 -56.07 -0.62
N ASN A 362 -4.72 -56.43 -1.60
CA ASN A 362 -5.95 -57.22 -1.37
C ASN A 362 -5.90 -58.56 -2.06
#